data_AF-A0AAD8RSX1-F1
#
_entry.id   AF-A0AAD8RSX1-F1
#
_cell.length_a   1.000
_cell.length_b   1.000
_cell.length_c   1.000
_cell.angle_alpha   90.00
_cell.angle_beta   90.00
_cell.angle_gamma   90.00
#
_symmetry.space_group_name_H-M   'P 1'
#
loop_
_entity.id
_entity.type
_entity.pdbx_description
1 polymer ?
#
loop_
_entity_poly.entity_id
_entity_poly.type
_entity_poly.pdbx_seq_one_letter_code
_entity_poly.pdbx_strand_id
1 'polypeptide(L)'
;MAQGNRRERRSNPAPPALPPAPSLQQLDPAAALAAYEHVRRGTHAKALRILQKEIDKLGGLDSSPPFLIHAYSTAHKGAADVSADTKIRARHFRAAVEASRRATEAAPGSAVLAHSYAMVLLGACRDMDEDDALATYETIIAECERGIHIQEPSEPTLYHLLPADSDPPCL
;
A
#
# COMPACT_ATOMS: atom_id res chain seq x y z
N MET A 1 -34.18 12.34 61.78
CA MET A 1 -32.84 11.85 61.42
C MET A 1 -32.98 10.93 60.22
N ALA A 2 -32.45 11.30 59.06
CA ALA A 2 -32.42 10.45 57.87
C ALA A 2 -31.03 10.56 57.23
N GLN A 3 -30.21 9.53 57.38
CA GLN A 3 -28.87 9.43 56.80
C GLN A 3 -28.98 8.92 55.37
N GLY A 4 -28.56 9.75 54.41
CA GLY A 4 -28.45 9.40 53.00
C GLY A 4 -27.24 8.50 52.74
N ASN A 5 -27.50 7.31 52.19
CA ASN A 5 -26.46 6.40 51.69
C ASN A 5 -25.90 6.92 50.36
N ARG A 6 -24.70 7.51 50.39
CA ARG A 6 -23.92 7.89 49.20
C ARG A 6 -23.20 6.64 48.67
N ARG A 7 -23.77 5.98 47.66
CA ARG A 7 -23.07 4.90 46.93
C ARG A 7 -21.90 5.51 46.16
N GLU A 8 -20.68 5.20 46.59
CA GLU A 8 -19.46 5.50 45.85
C GLU A 8 -19.49 4.77 44.50
N ARG A 9 -19.51 5.56 43.41
CA ARG A 9 -19.27 5.04 42.06
C ARG A 9 -17.81 4.61 41.99
N ARG A 10 -17.56 3.31 41.98
CA ARG A 10 -16.25 2.76 41.61
C ARG A 10 -15.96 3.21 40.17
N SER A 11 -14.92 4.02 40.01
CA SER A 11 -14.35 4.37 38.72
C SER A 11 -13.81 3.10 38.05
N ASN A 12 -14.26 2.84 36.82
CA ASN A 12 -13.72 1.76 36.01
C ASN A 12 -12.25 2.10 35.67
N PRO A 13 -11.32 1.13 35.73
CA PRO A 13 -9.95 1.37 35.27
C PRO A 13 -9.98 1.71 33.78
N ALA A 14 -9.21 2.73 33.39
CA ALA A 14 -9.04 3.11 32.00
C ALA A 14 -8.52 1.91 31.19
N PRO A 15 -9.01 1.70 29.95
CA PRO A 15 -8.46 0.67 29.08
C PRO A 15 -6.94 0.92 28.89
N PRO A 16 -6.14 -0.14 28.74
CA PRO A 16 -4.70 -0.01 28.53
C PRO A 16 -4.46 0.89 27.32
N ALA A 17 -3.52 1.84 27.47
CA ALA A 17 -3.12 2.72 26.38
C ALA A 17 -2.69 1.87 25.18
N LEU A 18 -3.32 2.12 24.02
CA LEU A 18 -2.86 1.56 22.75
C LEU A 18 -1.37 1.89 22.59
N PRO A 19 -0.54 0.94 22.11
CA PRO A 19 0.86 1.25 21.83
C PRO A 19 0.92 2.44 20.87
N PRO A 20 1.92 3.34 21.02
CA PRO A 20 2.07 4.46 20.12
C PRO A 20 2.17 3.92 18.69
N ALA A 21 1.39 4.52 17.77
CA ALA A 21 1.50 4.20 16.36
C ALA A 21 2.97 4.35 15.94
N PRO A 22 3.55 3.35 15.25
CA PRO A 22 4.93 3.42 14.80
C PRO A 22 5.12 4.70 13.97
N SER A 23 6.07 5.53 14.39
CA SER A 23 6.31 6.81 13.75
C SER A 23 7.00 6.59 12.41
N LEU A 24 6.67 7.39 11.40
CA LEU A 24 7.33 7.39 10.08
C LEU A 24 8.86 7.54 10.17
N GLN A 25 9.39 7.99 11.32
CA GLN A 25 10.81 8.03 11.65
C GLN A 25 11.49 6.64 11.69
N GLN A 26 10.71 5.56 11.80
CA GLN A 26 11.23 4.18 11.81
C GLN A 26 11.42 3.61 10.41
N LEU A 27 10.91 4.29 9.39
CA LEU A 27 11.11 3.91 8.01
C LEU A 27 12.54 4.27 7.58
N ASP A 28 13.22 3.32 6.95
CA ASP A 28 14.45 3.61 6.22
C ASP A 28 14.09 3.98 4.76
N PRO A 29 14.14 5.28 4.37
CA PRO A 29 13.80 5.68 3.00
C PRO A 29 14.76 5.10 1.96
N ALA A 30 16.01 4.76 2.34
CA ALA A 30 16.94 4.07 1.46
C ALA A 30 16.50 2.62 1.18
N ALA A 31 15.81 1.97 2.12
CA ALA A 31 15.29 0.62 1.94
C ALA A 31 14.18 0.56 0.88
N ALA A 32 13.28 1.56 0.87
CA ALA A 32 12.23 1.66 -0.14
C ALA A 32 12.81 1.92 -1.54
N LEU A 33 13.81 2.80 -1.66
CA LEU A 33 14.54 3.02 -2.91
C LEU A 33 15.28 1.77 -3.39
N ALA A 34 15.98 1.08 -2.48
CA ALA A 34 16.67 -0.18 -2.80
C ALA A 34 15.68 -1.25 -3.28
N ALA A 35 14.47 -1.29 -2.74
CA ALA A 35 13.43 -2.19 -3.21
C ALA A 35 12.98 -1.86 -4.64
N TYR A 36 12.78 -0.59 -5.00
CA TYR A 36 12.48 -0.18 -6.38
C TYR A 36 13.59 -0.58 -7.36
N GLU A 37 14.86 -0.41 -6.98
CA GLU A 37 15.99 -0.88 -7.79
C GLU A 37 15.95 -2.40 -8.01
N HIS A 38 15.62 -3.16 -6.97
CA HIS A 38 15.46 -4.60 -7.09
C HIS A 38 14.28 -5.00 -8.00
N VAL A 39 13.19 -4.24 -8.00
CA VAL A 39 12.07 -4.43 -8.94
C VAL A 39 12.51 -4.15 -10.38
N ARG A 40 13.20 -3.03 -10.63
CA ARG A 40 13.72 -2.67 -11.98
C ARG A 40 14.65 -3.74 -12.54
N ARG A 41 15.44 -4.38 -11.68
CA ARG A 41 16.39 -5.45 -12.06
C ARG A 41 15.76 -6.85 -12.18
N GLY A 42 14.44 -6.98 -12.00
CA GLY A 42 13.74 -8.27 -12.04
C GLY A 42 13.96 -9.15 -10.80
N THR A 43 14.59 -8.63 -9.75
CA THR A 43 14.89 -9.36 -8.51
C THR A 43 13.76 -9.23 -7.47
N HIS A 44 12.54 -9.53 -7.89
CA HIS A 44 11.30 -9.26 -7.11
C HIS A 44 11.27 -9.93 -5.73
N ALA A 45 11.80 -11.14 -5.58
CA ALA A 45 11.87 -11.82 -4.29
C ALA A 45 12.76 -11.07 -3.27
N LYS A 46 13.80 -10.36 -3.72
CA LYS A 46 14.62 -9.52 -2.83
C LYS A 46 13.87 -8.23 -2.47
N ALA A 47 13.25 -7.59 -3.45
CA ALA A 47 12.42 -6.40 -3.22
C ALA A 47 11.32 -6.68 -2.18
N LEU A 48 10.57 -7.78 -2.34
CA LEU A 48 9.50 -8.17 -1.42
C LEU A 48 10.00 -8.41 0.01
N ARG A 49 11.18 -9.01 0.20
CA ARG A 49 11.77 -9.19 1.53
C ARG A 49 12.11 -7.87 2.21
N ILE A 50 12.70 -6.93 1.45
CA ILE A 50 13.04 -5.60 1.98
C ILE A 50 11.76 -4.85 2.36
N LEU A 51 10.78 -4.81 1.45
CA LEU A 51 9.52 -4.11 1.67
C LEU A 51 8.71 -4.70 2.83
N GLN A 52 8.61 -6.02 2.92
CA GLN A 52 7.92 -6.69 4.01
C GLN A 52 8.54 -6.34 5.36
N LYS A 53 9.87 -6.29 5.45
CA LYS A 53 10.57 -5.89 6.68
C LYS A 53 10.19 -4.47 7.10
N GLU A 54 10.12 -3.52 6.17
CA GLU A 54 9.72 -2.14 6.49
C GLU A 54 8.24 -2.04 6.86
N ILE A 55 7.36 -2.76 6.16
CA ILE A 55 5.92 -2.85 6.48
C ILE A 55 5.71 -3.41 7.89
N ASP A 56 6.43 -4.48 8.26
CA ASP A 56 6.32 -5.12 9.57
C ASP A 56 6.78 -4.18 10.70
N LYS A 57 7.85 -3.40 10.49
CA LYS A 57 8.29 -2.37 11.45
C LYS A 57 7.21 -1.33 11.70
N LEU A 58 6.46 -0.97 10.66
CA LEU A 58 5.37 -0.02 10.73
C LEU A 58 4.06 -0.65 11.21
N GLY A 59 4.04 -1.90 11.65
CA GLY A 59 2.82 -2.54 12.17
C GLY A 59 1.84 -2.99 11.09
N GLY A 60 2.32 -3.21 9.86
CA GLY A 60 1.55 -3.77 8.76
C GLY A 60 1.17 -2.75 7.68
N LEU A 61 0.45 -3.25 6.68
CA LEU A 61 0.13 -2.50 5.46
C LEU A 61 -0.78 -1.30 5.74
N ASP A 62 -1.71 -1.42 6.71
CA ASP A 62 -2.66 -0.35 7.07
C ASP A 62 -2.00 0.85 7.76
N SER A 63 -0.84 0.63 8.37
CA SER A 63 -0.04 1.66 9.05
C SER A 63 1.12 2.15 8.19
N SER A 64 1.29 1.61 6.98
CA SER A 64 2.37 1.95 6.08
C SER A 64 2.00 3.18 5.22
N PRO A 65 2.96 4.04 4.86
CA PRO A 65 2.68 5.17 3.99
C PRO A 65 2.37 4.73 2.55
N PRO A 66 1.57 5.49 1.77
CA PRO A 66 1.07 5.07 0.46
C PRO A 66 2.17 4.66 -0.54
N PHE A 67 3.33 5.33 -0.56
CA PHE A 67 4.42 4.99 -1.47
C PHE A 67 5.05 3.61 -1.15
N LEU A 68 5.06 3.19 0.11
CA LEU A 68 5.62 1.89 0.53
C LEU A 68 4.66 0.77 0.14
N ILE A 69 3.36 1.01 0.36
CA ILE A 69 2.29 0.13 -0.10
C ILE A 69 2.35 -0.02 -1.63
N HIS A 70 2.53 1.08 -2.36
CA HIS A 70 2.68 1.08 -3.81
C HIS A 70 3.93 0.31 -4.28
N ALA A 71 5.08 0.49 -3.63
CA ALA A 71 6.29 -0.27 -3.92
C ALA A 71 6.06 -1.79 -3.73
N TYR A 72 5.34 -2.16 -2.66
CA TYR A 72 4.96 -3.54 -2.38
C TYR A 72 4.05 -4.11 -3.47
N SER A 73 3.04 -3.35 -3.88
CA SER A 73 2.18 -3.72 -5.00
C SER A 73 2.99 -3.94 -6.29
N THR A 74 3.88 -3.00 -6.63
CA THR A 74 4.73 -3.06 -7.82
C THR A 74 5.64 -4.29 -7.80
N ALA A 75 6.24 -4.62 -6.65
CA ALA A 75 7.07 -5.80 -6.51
C ALA A 75 6.28 -7.11 -6.68
N HIS A 76 5.05 -7.17 -6.15
CA HIS A 76 4.15 -8.30 -6.38
C HIS A 76 3.71 -8.41 -7.85
N LYS A 77 3.34 -7.29 -8.49
CA LYS A 77 3.01 -7.26 -9.91
C LYS A 77 4.17 -7.77 -10.77
N GLY A 78 5.38 -7.27 -10.52
CA GLY A 78 6.58 -7.73 -11.24
C GLY A 78 6.85 -9.23 -11.06
N ALA A 79 6.69 -9.75 -9.83
CA ALA A 79 6.79 -11.18 -9.56
C ALA A 79 5.72 -12.00 -10.31
N ALA A 80 4.50 -11.46 -10.43
CA ALA A 80 3.42 -12.09 -11.19
C ALA A 80 3.74 -12.12 -12.70
N ASP A 81 4.19 -10.99 -13.25
CA ASP A 81 4.47 -10.82 -14.68
C ASP A 81 5.54 -11.80 -15.21
N VAL A 82 6.51 -12.18 -14.37
CA VAL A 82 7.57 -13.14 -14.74
C VAL A 82 7.24 -14.59 -14.36
N SER A 83 6.11 -14.85 -13.71
CA SER A 83 5.74 -16.18 -13.23
C SER A 83 5.08 -17.01 -14.32
N ALA A 84 5.66 -18.18 -14.64
CA ALA A 84 5.06 -19.16 -15.54
C ALA A 84 3.88 -19.92 -14.90
N ASP A 85 3.92 -20.15 -13.59
CA ASP A 85 2.87 -20.87 -12.86
C ASP A 85 1.68 -19.94 -12.60
N THR A 86 0.51 -20.31 -13.13
CA THR A 86 -0.76 -19.58 -13.02
C THR A 86 -1.22 -19.39 -11.58
N LYS A 87 -1.04 -20.39 -10.70
CA LYS A 87 -1.45 -20.28 -9.29
C LYS A 87 -0.54 -19.30 -8.55
N ILE A 88 0.76 -19.34 -8.81
CA ILE A 88 1.73 -18.39 -8.24
C ILE A 88 1.46 -16.98 -8.75
N ARG A 89 1.23 -16.83 -10.06
CA ARG A 89 0.91 -15.56 -10.71
C ARG A 89 -0.37 -14.94 -10.13
N ALA A 90 -1.45 -15.71 -10.04
CA ALA A 90 -2.71 -15.28 -9.43
C ALA A 90 -2.54 -14.87 -7.96
N ARG A 91 -1.74 -15.59 -7.17
CA ARG A 91 -1.44 -15.22 -5.78
C ARG A 91 -0.72 -13.87 -5.71
N HIS A 92 0.28 -13.64 -6.56
CA HIS A 92 0.99 -12.37 -6.58
C HIS A 92 0.08 -11.23 -7.04
N PHE A 93 -0.75 -11.44 -8.07
CA PHE A 93 -1.72 -10.42 -8.49
C PHE A 93 -2.73 -10.08 -7.40
N ARG A 94 -3.28 -11.05 -6.65
CA ARG A 94 -4.19 -10.75 -5.52
C ARG A 94 -3.53 -9.85 -4.48
N ALA A 95 -2.28 -10.14 -4.12
CA ALA A 95 -1.53 -9.30 -3.19
C ALA A 95 -1.25 -7.89 -3.77
N ALA A 96 -0.92 -7.81 -5.06
CA ALA A 96 -0.70 -6.54 -5.75
C ALA A 96 -1.98 -5.69 -5.80
N VAL A 97 -3.12 -6.30 -6.17
CA VAL A 97 -4.43 -5.64 -6.26
C VAL A 97 -4.82 -5.06 -4.91
N GLU A 98 -4.73 -5.87 -3.85
CA GLU A 98 -5.09 -5.43 -2.50
C GLU A 98 -4.19 -4.28 -2.02
N ALA A 99 -2.87 -4.39 -2.25
CA ALA A 99 -1.96 -3.31 -1.90
C ALA A 99 -2.22 -2.04 -2.72
N SER A 100 -2.43 -2.15 -4.04
CA SER A 100 -2.66 -0.97 -4.88
C SER A 100 -3.96 -0.26 -4.56
N ARG A 101 -5.02 -1.02 -4.21
CA ARG A 101 -6.28 -0.47 -3.71
C ARG A 101 -6.05 0.33 -2.43
N ARG A 102 -5.37 -0.25 -1.43
CA ARG A 102 -5.05 0.45 -0.17
C ARG A 102 -4.19 1.69 -0.38
N ALA A 103 -3.21 1.64 -1.26
CA ALA A 103 -2.38 2.80 -1.58
C ALA A 103 -3.25 3.94 -2.14
N THR A 104 -4.16 3.60 -3.06
CA THR A 104 -5.10 4.55 -3.68
C THR A 104 -6.07 5.14 -2.67
N GLU A 105 -6.62 4.32 -1.77
CA GLU A 105 -7.49 4.78 -0.68
C GLU A 105 -6.76 5.71 0.30
N ALA A 106 -5.48 5.45 0.56
CA ALA A 106 -4.66 6.27 1.45
C ALA A 106 -4.19 7.59 0.81
N ALA A 107 -4.18 7.69 -0.52
CA ALA A 107 -3.82 8.90 -1.26
C ALA A 107 -4.71 9.07 -2.51
N PRO A 108 -6.00 9.41 -2.33
CA PRO A 108 -6.97 9.45 -3.42
C PRO A 108 -6.69 10.55 -4.46
N GLY A 109 -5.90 11.57 -4.10
CA GLY A 109 -5.45 12.63 -5.01
C GLY A 109 -4.24 12.27 -5.88
N SER A 110 -3.74 11.03 -5.83
CA SER A 110 -2.62 10.59 -6.67
C SER A 110 -3.09 9.99 -7.99
N ALA A 111 -2.68 10.62 -9.09
CA ALA A 111 -2.93 10.12 -10.43
C ALA A 111 -2.03 8.90 -10.74
N VAL A 112 -0.79 8.90 -10.22
CA VAL A 112 0.12 7.75 -10.36
C VAL A 112 -0.44 6.50 -9.69
N LEU A 113 -1.01 6.61 -8.48
CA LEU A 113 -1.60 5.46 -7.80
C LEU A 113 -2.88 4.97 -8.47
N ALA A 114 -3.72 5.88 -8.98
CA ALA A 114 -4.88 5.52 -9.80
C ALA A 114 -4.46 4.68 -11.02
N HIS A 115 -3.47 5.17 -11.76
CA HIS A 115 -2.91 4.48 -12.92
C HIS A 115 -2.28 3.14 -12.54
N SER A 116 -1.46 3.10 -11.49
CA SER A 116 -0.85 1.86 -11.02
C SER A 116 -1.91 0.81 -10.66
N TYR A 117 -2.98 1.21 -9.97
CA TYR A 117 -4.05 0.29 -9.60
C TYR A 117 -4.74 -0.30 -10.82
N ALA A 118 -5.10 0.54 -11.79
CA ALA A 118 -5.63 0.09 -13.07
C ALA A 118 -4.70 -0.89 -13.79
N MET A 119 -3.39 -0.64 -13.79
CA MET A 119 -2.39 -1.53 -14.42
C MET A 119 -2.23 -2.87 -13.70
N VAL A 120 -2.37 -2.88 -12.38
CA VAL A 120 -2.35 -4.13 -11.59
C VAL A 120 -3.59 -4.97 -11.86
N LEU A 121 -4.78 -4.33 -11.90
CA LEU A 121 -6.04 -4.99 -12.25
C LEU A 121 -5.98 -5.59 -13.65
N LEU A 122 -5.50 -4.83 -14.64
CA LEU A 122 -5.33 -5.30 -16.01
C LEU A 122 -4.43 -6.54 -16.10
N GLY A 123 -3.34 -6.56 -15.31
CA GLY A 123 -2.48 -7.73 -15.21
C GLY A 123 -3.20 -8.95 -14.62
N ALA A 124 -4.04 -8.75 -13.61
CA ALA A 124 -4.80 -9.80 -12.96
C ALA A 124 -5.85 -10.46 -13.87
N CYS A 125 -6.40 -9.73 -14.86
CA CYS A 125 -7.36 -10.26 -15.82
C CYS A 125 -6.82 -11.41 -16.67
N ARG A 126 -5.50 -11.57 -16.81
CA ARG A 126 -4.88 -12.57 -17.71
C ARG A 126 -5.32 -14.01 -17.46
N ASP A 127 -5.64 -14.34 -16.20
CA ASP A 127 -5.96 -15.70 -15.76
C ASP A 127 -7.40 -15.83 -15.25
N MET A 128 -8.20 -14.79 -15.39
CA MET A 128 -9.61 -14.77 -14.99
C MET A 128 -10.48 -15.42 -16.07
N ASP A 129 -11.65 -15.90 -15.66
CA ASP A 129 -12.70 -16.18 -16.64
C ASP A 129 -13.26 -14.87 -17.24
N GLU A 130 -14.02 -15.00 -18.32
CA GLU A 130 -14.50 -13.86 -19.10
C GLU A 130 -15.43 -12.93 -18.30
N ASP A 131 -16.30 -13.51 -17.46
CA ASP A 131 -17.26 -12.76 -16.65
C ASP A 131 -16.54 -11.95 -15.56
N ASP A 132 -15.59 -12.57 -14.83
CA ASP A 132 -14.77 -11.90 -13.83
C ASP A 132 -13.87 -10.82 -14.45
N ALA A 133 -13.32 -11.09 -15.64
CA ALA A 133 -12.50 -10.14 -16.38
C ALA A 133 -13.31 -8.92 -16.82
N LEU A 134 -14.54 -9.11 -17.31
CA LEU A 134 -15.42 -8.03 -17.73
C LEU A 134 -15.76 -7.08 -16.57
N ALA A 135 -16.15 -7.62 -15.42
CA ALA A 135 -16.40 -6.81 -14.21
C ALA A 135 -15.13 -6.06 -13.75
N THR A 136 -13.96 -6.69 -13.91
CA THR A 136 -12.68 -6.06 -13.59
C THR A 136 -12.36 -4.92 -14.56
N TYR A 137 -12.70 -5.04 -15.85
CA TYR A 137 -12.53 -3.95 -16.83
C TYR A 137 -13.36 -2.72 -16.49
N GLU A 138 -14.59 -2.88 -16.00
CA GLU A 138 -15.40 -1.75 -15.52
C GLU A 138 -14.71 -1.03 -14.36
N THR A 139 -14.10 -1.79 -13.43
CA THR A 139 -13.32 -1.21 -12.32
C THR A 139 -12.08 -0.47 -12.83
N ILE A 140 -11.39 -1.00 -13.83
CA ILE A 140 -10.24 -0.34 -14.48
C ILE A 140 -10.65 0.99 -15.10
N ILE A 141 -11.76 1.03 -15.82
CA ILE A 141 -12.29 2.25 -16.45
C ILE A 141 -12.63 3.27 -15.37
N ALA A 142 -13.38 2.87 -14.34
CA ALA A 142 -13.76 3.76 -13.25
C ALA A 142 -12.54 4.37 -12.53
N GLU A 143 -11.49 3.59 -12.29
CA GLU A 143 -10.26 4.09 -11.68
C GLU A 143 -9.47 5.02 -12.59
N CYS A 144 -9.44 4.75 -13.91
CA CYS A 144 -8.83 5.64 -14.87
C CYS A 144 -9.59 6.97 -14.96
N GLU A 145 -10.92 6.93 -15.04
CA GLU A 145 -11.78 8.12 -15.02
C GLU A 145 -11.57 8.91 -13.74
N ARG A 146 -11.56 8.25 -12.58
CA ARG A 146 -11.28 8.89 -11.30
C ARG A 146 -9.92 9.62 -11.34
N GLY A 147 -8.87 8.94 -11.80
CA GLY A 147 -7.53 9.50 -11.93
C GLY A 147 -7.46 10.74 -12.85
N ILE A 148 -8.15 10.69 -14.00
CA ILE A 148 -8.21 11.80 -14.97
C ILE A 148 -8.92 13.04 -14.40
N HIS A 149 -9.90 12.85 -13.52
CA HIS A 149 -10.68 13.96 -12.94
C HIS A 149 -10.02 14.61 -11.72
N ILE A 150 -8.86 14.15 -11.27
CA ILE A 150 -8.09 14.77 -10.19
C ILE A 150 -7.62 16.16 -10.63
N GLN A 151 -8.19 17.21 -10.03
CA GLN A 151 -7.87 18.61 -10.36
C GLN A 151 -6.52 19.08 -9.79
N GLU A 152 -6.16 18.60 -8.60
CA GLU A 152 -4.93 18.95 -7.90
C GLU A 152 -4.17 17.67 -7.53
N PRO A 153 -3.31 17.15 -8.43
CA PRO A 153 -2.58 15.91 -8.18
C PRO A 153 -1.62 16.04 -6.99
N SER A 154 -1.72 15.10 -6.05
CA SER A 154 -0.83 15.01 -4.89
C SER A 154 -0.14 13.65 -4.88
N GLU A 155 1.12 13.61 -5.31
CA GLU A 155 1.84 12.36 -5.39
C GLU A 155 2.47 11.97 -4.03
N PRO A 156 2.27 10.73 -3.56
CA PRO A 156 2.93 10.26 -2.36
C PRO A 156 4.39 10.00 -2.71
N THR A 157 5.25 10.99 -2.46
CA THR A 157 6.68 10.86 -2.77
C THR A 157 7.46 10.32 -1.58
N LEU A 158 8.42 9.42 -1.87
CA LEU A 158 9.53 9.11 -0.96
C LEU A 158 10.36 10.36 -0.65
N TYR A 159 10.37 11.33 -1.57
CA TYR A 159 11.13 12.58 -1.49
C TYR A 159 10.77 13.45 -0.29
N HIS A 160 9.51 13.48 0.12
CA HIS A 160 9.11 14.23 1.33
C HIS A 160 9.71 13.65 2.63
N LEU A 161 10.26 12.43 2.59
CA LEU A 161 10.93 11.78 3.73
C LEU A 161 12.46 11.75 3.59
N LEU A 162 13.00 12.17 2.45
CA LEU A 162 14.44 12.28 2.25
C LEU A 162 14.91 13.67 2.71
N PRO A 163 16.09 13.79 3.32
CA PRO A 163 16.72 15.10 3.56
C PRO A 163 16.80 15.88 2.23
N ALA A 164 16.62 17.21 2.28
CA ALA A 164 16.55 18.09 1.12
C ALA A 164 17.74 17.98 0.14
N ASP A 165 18.87 17.41 0.60
CA ASP A 165 20.09 17.22 -0.18
C ASP A 165 20.17 15.87 -0.92
N SER A 166 19.09 15.09 -0.94
CA SER A 166 19.05 13.78 -1.62
C SER A 166 18.62 13.95 -3.07
N ASP A 167 19.53 13.69 -4.02
CA ASP A 167 19.20 13.70 -5.45
C ASP A 167 18.06 12.71 -5.77
N PRO A 168 17.08 13.09 -6.60
CA PRO A 168 16.02 12.19 -6.97
C PRO A 168 16.52 11.05 -7.86
N PRO A 169 16.34 9.75 -7.50
CA PRO A 169 16.50 8.68 -8.45
C PRO A 169 15.57 8.92 -9.65
N CYS A 170 16.19 8.92 -10.83
CA CYS A 170 15.47 8.96 -12.09
C CYS A 170 14.53 7.75 -12.14
N LEU A 171 13.22 7.99 -12.08
CA LEU A 171 12.18 6.99 -12.33
C LEU A 171 12.09 6.69 -13.84
#